data_AF-A0A8X7CA56-F1
#
_entry.id   AF-A0A8X7CA56-F1
#
_cell.length_a   1.000
_cell.length_b   1.000
_cell.length_c   1.000
_cell.angle_alpha   90.00
_cell.angle_beta   90.00
_cell.angle_gamma   90.00
#
_symmetry.space_group_name_H-M   'P 1'
#
loop_
_entity.id
_entity.type
_entity.pdbx_description
1 polymer ?
#
loop_
_entity_poly.entity_id
_entity_poly.type
_entity_poly.pdbx_seq_one_letter_code
_entity_poly.pdbx_strand_id
1 'polypeptide(L)' 'MASESILLSDLLQCLIECSQKAARIAQIFRDENDLFQLLVEEKSPVEKDKRVFRDFKTLADVLVQETIKKDVGQK' A
#
# COMPACT_ATOMS: atom_id res chain seq x y z
N MET A 1 -19.06 9.69 25.64
CA MET A 1 -18.04 8.70 25.24
C MET A 1 -16.71 9.42 25.31
N ALA A 2 -15.88 9.06 26.28
CA ALA A 2 -14.59 9.72 26.48
C ALA A 2 -13.75 9.52 25.23
N SER A 3 -13.21 10.60 24.66
CA SER A 3 -12.14 10.49 23.68
C SER A 3 -10.94 9.90 24.41
N GLU A 4 -10.62 8.63 24.15
CA GLU A 4 -9.34 8.08 24.56
C GLU A 4 -8.25 8.90 23.86
N SER A 5 -7.53 9.70 24.65
CA SER A 5 -6.39 10.46 24.15
C SER A 5 -5.25 9.48 23.93
N ILE A 6 -4.89 9.22 22.68
CA ILE A 6 -3.71 8.42 22.32
C ILE A 6 -2.48 9.16 22.84
N LEU A 7 -1.61 8.46 23.56
CA LEU A 7 -0.32 9.01 23.95
C LEU A 7 0.53 9.23 22.69
N LEU A 8 1.20 10.38 22.59
CA LEU A 8 2.06 10.71 21.44
C LEU A 8 3.12 9.63 21.19
N SER A 9 3.65 9.01 22.24
CA SER A 9 4.60 7.90 22.15
C SER A 9 4.02 6.70 21.40
N ASP A 10 2.76 6.37 21.69
CA ASP A 10 2.09 5.18 21.16
C ASP A 10 1.69 5.40 19.70
N LEU A 11 1.25 6.62 19.38
CA LEU A 11 1.02 7.05 18.00
C LEU A 11 2.33 7.03 17.20
N LEU A 12 3.41 7.59 17.74
CA LEU A 12 4.70 7.62 17.05
C LEU A 12 5.24 6.21 16.81
N GLN A 13 5.17 5.34 17.82
CA GLN A 13 5.55 3.94 17.69
C GLN A 13 4.73 3.23 16.62
N CYS A 14 3.41 3.43 16.61
CA CYS A 14 2.51 2.89 15.60
C CYS A 14 2.89 3.35 14.18
N LEU A 15 3.18 4.64 13.99
CA LEU A 15 3.56 5.19 12.68
C LEU A 15 4.90 4.63 12.19
N ILE A 16 5.87 4.40 13.08
CA ILE A 16 7.15 3.76 12.74
C ILE A 16 6.91 2.31 12.27
N GLU A 17 6.10 1.55 13.00
CA GLU A 17 5.73 0.18 12.63
C GLU A 17 4.98 0.12 11.29
N CYS A 18 4.05 1.04 11.09
CA CYS A 18 3.31 1.21 9.83
C CYS A 18 4.24 1.51 8.66
N SER A 19 5.20 2.41 8.84
CA SER A 19 6.21 2.74 7.83
C SER A 19 7.04 1.52 7.44
N GLN A 20 7.49 0.74 8.43
CA GLN A 20 8.24 -0.49 8.19
C GLN A 20 7.39 -1.56 7.47
N LYS A 21 6.09 -1.64 7.78
CA LYS A 21 5.16 -2.55 7.09
C LYS A 21 4.93 -2.10 5.64
N ALA A 22 4.71 -0.81 5.39
CA ALA A 22 4.58 -0.24 4.06
C ALA A 22 5.84 -0.47 3.21
N ALA A 23 7.02 -0.28 3.80
CA ALA A 23 8.29 -0.56 3.14
C ALA A 23 8.42 -2.04 2.73
N ARG A 24 8.02 -2.98 3.60
CA ARG A 24 8.00 -4.41 3.26
C ARG A 24 7.04 -4.75 2.12
N ILE A 25 5.85 -4.16 2.12
CA ILE A 25 4.89 -4.33 1.01
C ILE A 25 5.52 -3.84 -0.30
N ALA A 26 6.11 -2.65 -0.31
CA ALA A 26 6.77 -2.08 -1.49
C ALA A 26 7.97 -2.91 -1.97
N GLN A 27 8.73 -3.52 -1.05
CA GLN A 27 9.82 -4.45 -1.38
C GLN A 27 9.29 -5.71 -2.07
N ILE A 28 8.26 -6.36 -1.51
CA ILE A 28 7.63 -7.56 -2.10
C ILE A 28 7.16 -7.27 -3.54
N PHE A 29 6.52 -6.13 -3.76
CA PHE A 29 6.10 -5.69 -5.09
C PHE A 29 7.25 -5.55 -6.10
N ARG A 30 8.47 -5.28 -5.65
CA ARG A 30 9.67 -5.14 -6.49
C ARG A 30 10.42 -6.45 -6.66
N ASP A 31 10.48 -7.26 -5.60
CA ASP A 31 11.29 -8.48 -5.56
C ASP A 31 10.56 -9.66 -6.25
N GLU A 32 9.22 -9.66 -6.22
CA GLU A 32 8.40 -10.65 -6.91
C GLU A 32 8.16 -10.23 -8.37
N ASN A 33 8.78 -10.94 -9.32
CA ASN A 33 8.74 -10.58 -10.74
C ASN A 33 7.30 -10.44 -11.27
N ASP A 34 6.39 -11.34 -10.91
CA ASP A 34 5.00 -11.28 -11.37
C ASP A 34 4.28 -10.02 -10.87
N LEU A 35 4.52 -9.62 -9.62
CA LEU A 35 3.96 -8.38 -9.05
C LEU A 35 4.62 -7.14 -9.66
N PHE A 36 5.93 -7.20 -9.91
CA PHE A 36 6.67 -6.11 -10.54
C PHE A 36 6.16 -5.86 -11.97
N GLN A 37 5.95 -6.92 -12.77
CA GLN A 37 5.39 -6.79 -14.12
C GLN A 37 3.99 -6.17 -14.13
N LEU A 38 3.17 -6.44 -13.09
CA LEU A 38 1.86 -5.80 -12.96
C LEU A 38 1.96 -4.30 -12.62
N LEU A 39 3.05 -3.86 -11.97
CA LEU A 39 3.32 -2.44 -11.68
C LEU A 39 3.95 -1.69 -12.86
N VAL A 40 4.63 -2.38 -13.75
CA VAL A 40 5.28 -1.80 -14.92
C VAL A 40 4.27 -1.71 -16.07
N GLU A 41 3.82 -0.50 -16.39
CA GLU A 41 3.00 -0.25 -17.58
C GLU A 41 3.84 -0.40 -18.87
N GLU A 42 3.99 -1.62 -19.41
CA GLU A 42 4.38 -1.75 -20.81
C GLU A 42 3.18 -1.48 -21.71
N LYS A 43 3.03 -0.22 -22.14
CA LYS A 43 2.05 0.15 -23.18
C LYS A 43 2.48 -0.44 -24.53
N SER A 44 2.07 -1.68 -24.82
CA SER A 44 2.10 -2.16 -26.20
C SER A 44 0.97 -1.47 -26.99
N PRO A 45 1.23 -0.86 -28.16
CA PRO A 45 0.24 -0.06 -28.89
C PRO A 45 -0.90 -0.90 -29.49
N VAL A 46 -0.83 -2.23 -29.40
CA VAL A 46 -1.73 -3.19 -30.04
C VAL A 46 -2.86 -3.67 -29.10
N GLU A 47 -2.75 -3.45 -27.79
CA GLU A 47 -3.68 -4.02 -26.80
C GLU A 47 -4.59 -3.00 -26.10
N LYS A 48 -4.87 -1.86 -26.76
CA LYS A 48 -5.77 -0.80 -26.23
C LYS A 48 -7.19 -1.27 -25.87
N ASP A 49 -7.65 -2.42 -26.36
CA ASP A 49 -9.01 -2.92 -26.15
C ASP A 49 -9.16 -4.00 -25.07
N LYS A 50 -8.09 -4.45 -24.43
CA LYS A 50 -8.20 -5.43 -23.33
C LYS A 50 -8.42 -4.69 -22.01
N ARG A 51 -9.67 -4.71 -21.53
CA ARG A 51 -10.18 -4.22 -20.24
C ARG A 51 -9.50 -4.81 -18.97
N VAL A 52 -8.29 -5.37 -19.10
CA VAL A 52 -7.40 -5.75 -17.99
C VAL A 52 -6.36 -4.64 -17.76
N PHE A 53 -6.67 -3.41 -18.19
CA PHE A 53 -6.04 -2.20 -17.67
C PHE A 53 -6.54 -1.96 -16.24
N ARG A 54 -6.14 -2.83 -15.31
CA ARG A 54 -6.31 -2.55 -13.89
C ARG A 54 -5.14 -1.67 -13.50
N ASP A 55 -5.43 -0.47 -13.04
CA ASP A 55 -4.46 0.45 -12.45
C ASP A 55 -3.89 -0.20 -11.17
N PHE A 56 -2.96 -1.12 -11.36
CA PHE A 56 -2.39 -1.96 -10.32
C PHE A 56 -1.47 -1.14 -9.41
N LYS A 57 -0.91 -0.05 -9.95
CA LYS A 57 -0.23 0.97 -9.16
C LYS A 57 -1.19 1.61 -8.16
N THR A 58 -2.36 2.06 -8.59
CA THR A 58 -3.39 2.58 -7.67
C THR A 58 -3.83 1.51 -6.66
N LEU A 59 -3.95 0.24 -7.07
CA LEU A 59 -4.27 -0.84 -6.12
C LEU A 59 -3.17 -1.03 -5.05
N ALA A 60 -1.90 -0.98 -5.44
CA ALA A 60 -0.77 -1.06 -4.52
C ALA A 60 -0.75 0.14 -3.55
N ASP A 61 -1.01 1.34 -4.05
CA ASP A 61 -1.09 2.56 -3.24
C ASP A 61 -2.26 2.47 -2.23
N VAL A 62 -3.44 2.02 -2.67
CA VAL A 62 -4.62 1.81 -1.80
C VAL A 62 -4.36 0.71 -0.76
N LEU A 63 -3.67 -0.37 -1.13
CA LEU A 63 -3.31 -1.44 -0.19
C LEU A 63 -2.43 -0.89 0.94
N VAL A 64 -1.43 -0.07 0.62
CA VAL A 64 -0.58 0.58 1.63
C VAL A 64 -1.40 1.52 2.51
N GLN A 65 -2.26 2.36 1.91
CA GLN A 65 -3.10 3.30 2.65
C GLN A 65 -4.07 2.60 3.60
N GLU A 66 -4.82 1.59 3.13
CA GLU A 66 -5.78 0.87 3.98
C GLU A 66 -5.08 0.03 5.05
N THR A 67 -3.87 -0.47 4.79
CA THR A 67 -3.04 -1.14 5.81
C THR A 67 -2.69 -0.18 6.95
N ILE A 68 -2.17 1.01 6.62
CA ILE A 68 -1.79 2.02 7.62
C ILE A 68 -3.03 2.51 8.37
N LYS A 69 -4.12 2.81 7.65
CA LYS A 69 -5.39 3.26 8.23
C LYS A 69 -5.97 2.24 9.21
N LYS A 70 -5.89 0.94 8.90
CA LYS A 70 -6.32 -0.12 9.82
C LYS A 70 -5.49 -0.12 11.10
N ASP A 71 -4.16 -0.09 10.98
CA ASP A 71 -3.27 -0.17 12.14
C ASP A 71 -3.38 1.08 13.02
N VAL A 72 -3.43 2.27 12.41
CA VAL A 72 -3.60 3.55 13.12
C VAL A 72 -4.99 3.67 13.73
N GLY A 73 -6.05 3.24 13.03
CA GLY A 73 -7.42 3.27 13.54
C GLY A 73 -7.72 2.25 14.65
N GLN A 74 -6.78 1.35 14.94
CA GLN A 74 -6.82 0.42 16.07
C GLN A 74 -6.04 0.94 17.30
N LYS A 75 -5.41 2.11 17.20
CA LYS A 75 -4.80 2.84 18.32
C LYS A 75 -5.75 3.89 18.84
#